data_AF-A0A0U4W1V9-F1
#
_entry.id   AF-A0A0U4W1V9-F1
#
_cell.length_a   1.000
_cell.length_b   1.000
_cell.length_c   1.000
_cell.angle_alpha   90.00
_cell.angle_beta   90.00
_cell.angle_gamma   90.00
#
_symmetry.space_group_name_H-M   'P 1'
#
loop_
_entity.id
_entity.type
_entity.pdbx_description
1 polymer ?
#
loop_
_entity_poly.entity_id
_entity_poly.type
_entity_poly.pdbx_seq_one_letter_code
_entity_poly.pdbx_strand_id
1 'polypeptide(L)'
;MKKSLIILLAAGALTSNIAFAEESEEVVYSTEGYCLLSNEGASDEYLKAYAKKLGAKPTNSVCASFKKIVEESRPREWDYPAGRAYPGSVIKLSPSQVALLKSLKKKDGKM
;
A
#
# COMPACT_ATOMS: atom_id res chain seq x y z
N MET A 1 -50.79 30.57 36.56
CA MET A 1 -50.74 29.08 36.51
C MET A 1 -51.62 28.67 35.35
N LYS A 2 -51.24 27.96 34.28
CA LYS A 2 -50.13 27.05 33.96
C LYS A 2 -49.61 27.45 32.56
N LYS A 3 -48.29 27.52 32.37
CA LYS A 3 -47.69 27.75 31.04
C LYS A 3 -47.28 26.40 30.45
N SER A 4 -47.57 26.27 29.17
CA SER A 4 -47.52 25.07 28.35
C SER A 4 -46.17 24.33 28.37
N LEU A 5 -46.25 23.00 28.33
CA LEU A 5 -45.26 22.13 27.70
C LEU A 5 -44.95 22.68 26.30
N ILE A 6 -43.68 22.81 25.89
CA ILE A 6 -43.06 22.15 24.72
C ILE A 6 -41.52 22.26 24.87
N ILE A 7 -40.83 21.24 24.35
CA ILE A 7 -39.45 21.21 23.82
C ILE A 7 -38.34 20.77 24.79
N LEU A 8 -37.98 19.50 24.70
CA LEU A 8 -36.58 19.07 24.71
C LEU A 8 -36.45 17.77 23.90
N LEU A 9 -36.70 17.91 22.60
CA LEU A 9 -36.23 17.03 21.52
C LEU A 9 -34.72 17.25 21.38
N ALA A 10 -33.92 16.61 22.22
CA ALA A 10 -32.46 16.62 22.08
C ALA A 10 -31.82 15.37 22.75
N ALA A 11 -32.35 14.19 22.45
CA ALA A 11 -31.76 12.93 22.91
C ALA A 11 -31.85 11.88 21.80
N GLY A 12 -31.21 12.14 20.66
CA GLY A 12 -31.29 11.23 19.52
C GLY A 12 -30.48 11.67 18.31
N ALA A 13 -29.21 12.06 18.50
CA ALA A 13 -28.27 12.22 17.39
C ALA A 13 -26.82 12.18 17.90
N LEU A 14 -26.46 11.12 18.62
CA LEU A 14 -25.07 10.68 18.70
C LEU A 14 -24.95 9.39 17.88
N THR A 15 -25.33 9.47 16.61
CA THR A 15 -24.85 8.50 15.63
C THR A 15 -23.37 8.82 15.46
N SER A 16 -22.54 8.08 16.20
CA SER A 16 -21.11 7.99 16.00
C SER A 16 -20.86 7.77 14.50
N ASN A 17 -20.40 8.81 13.82
CA ASN A 17 -19.71 8.68 12.56
C ASN A 17 -18.43 7.92 12.88
N ILE A 18 -18.51 6.58 12.84
CA ILE A 18 -17.34 5.73 12.72
C ILE A 18 -16.85 6.01 11.30
N ALA A 19 -16.15 7.12 11.13
CA ALA A 19 -15.35 7.36 9.94
C ALA A 19 -14.31 6.25 9.96
N PHE A 20 -14.55 5.20 9.17
CA PHE A 20 -13.49 4.32 8.73
C PHE A 20 -12.52 5.22 7.98
N ALA A 21 -11.46 5.65 8.66
CA ALA A 21 -10.29 6.16 7.99
C ALA A 21 -9.75 4.96 7.20
N GLU A 22 -10.10 4.88 5.91
CA GLU A 22 -9.24 4.20 4.95
C GLU A 22 -7.92 4.96 5.04
N GLU A 23 -6.99 4.42 5.81
CA GLU A 23 -5.58 4.81 5.77
C GLU A 23 -5.17 4.60 4.32
N SER A 24 -5.27 5.66 3.52
CA SER A 24 -4.87 5.64 2.12
C SER A 24 -3.40 5.28 2.15
N GLU A 25 -3.08 4.04 1.79
CA GLU A 25 -1.71 3.53 1.78
C GLU A 25 -0.84 4.57 1.09
N GLU A 26 0.03 5.23 1.87
CA GLU A 26 0.85 6.31 1.35
C GLU A 26 1.73 5.70 0.26
N VAL A 27 1.48 6.08 -1.00
CA VAL A 27 2.22 5.53 -2.13
C VAL A 27 3.66 6.01 -2.03
N VAL A 28 4.54 5.13 -1.58
CA VAL A 28 5.98 5.40 -1.48
C VAL A 28 6.59 5.41 -2.89
N TYR A 29 7.18 6.54 -3.27
CA TYR A 29 7.90 6.69 -4.53
C TYR A 29 9.37 6.38 -4.31
N SER A 30 9.92 5.42 -5.05
CA SER A 30 11.31 4.99 -4.94
C SER A 30 12.01 4.96 -6.30
N THR A 31 13.33 5.09 -6.29
CA THR A 31 14.17 4.93 -7.49
C THR A 31 14.00 3.54 -8.12
N GLU A 32 13.89 2.51 -7.29
CA GLU A 32 13.65 1.14 -7.72
C GLU A 32 12.32 1.01 -8.48
N GLY A 33 11.23 1.53 -7.89
CA GLY A 33 9.91 1.49 -8.50
C GLY A 33 9.89 2.21 -9.85
N TYR A 34 10.50 3.40 -9.92
CA TYR A 34 10.66 4.12 -11.19
C TYR A 34 11.40 3.27 -12.25
N CYS A 35 12.56 2.70 -11.88
CA CYS A 35 13.40 1.98 -12.84
C CYS A 35 12.74 0.68 -13.31
N LEU A 36 11.99 0.00 -12.44
CA LEU A 36 11.25 -1.19 -12.79
C LEU A 36 10.13 -0.85 -13.80
N LEU A 37 9.33 0.18 -13.52
CA LEU A 37 8.30 0.68 -14.43
C LEU A 37 8.88 1.12 -15.79
N SER A 38 10.04 1.78 -15.77
CA SER A 38 10.73 2.20 -16.99
C SER A 38 11.21 1.01 -17.82
N ASN A 39 11.69 -0.06 -17.19
CA ASN A 39 12.17 -1.26 -17.87
C ASN A 39 11.03 -2.09 -18.47
N GLU A 40 9.84 -2.00 -17.90
CA GLU A 40 8.64 -2.71 -18.36
C GLU A 40 7.81 -1.89 -19.37
N GLY A 41 8.29 -0.72 -19.77
CA GLY A 41 7.68 0.07 -20.83
C GLY A 41 6.47 0.89 -20.38
N ALA A 42 6.43 1.34 -19.12
CA ALA A 42 5.44 2.33 -18.69
C ALA A 42 5.52 3.61 -19.55
N SER A 43 4.39 4.31 -19.71
CA SER A 43 4.34 5.49 -20.57
C SER A 43 5.22 6.64 -20.07
N ASP A 44 5.71 7.45 -21.00
CA ASP A 44 6.55 8.60 -20.70
C ASP A 44 5.84 9.62 -19.79
N GLU A 45 4.53 9.81 -19.95
CA GLU A 45 3.74 10.68 -19.08
C GLU A 45 3.70 10.18 -17.65
N TYR A 46 3.55 8.87 -17.46
CA TYR A 46 3.53 8.24 -16.15
C TYR A 46 4.89 8.34 -15.47
N LEU A 47 5.97 8.02 -16.19
CA LEU A 47 7.34 8.14 -15.68
C LEU A 47 7.67 9.60 -15.32
N LYS A 48 7.23 10.58 -16.12
CA LYS A 48 7.41 12.00 -15.82
C LYS A 48 6.70 12.41 -14.52
N ALA A 49 5.47 11.95 -14.32
CA ALA A 49 4.72 12.21 -13.08
C ALA A 49 5.40 11.55 -11.88
N TYR A 50 5.88 10.31 -12.03
CA TYR A 50 6.61 9.58 -11.00
C TYR A 50 7.90 10.30 -10.60
N ALA A 51 8.72 10.70 -11.58
CA ALA A 51 9.98 11.42 -11.31
C ALA A 51 9.73 12.75 -10.58
N LYS A 52 8.61 13.44 -10.86
CA LYS A 52 8.20 14.65 -10.12
C LYS A 52 7.91 14.36 -8.65
N LYS A 53 7.27 13.22 -8.35
CA LYS A 53 7.00 12.79 -6.97
C LYS A 53 8.26 12.32 -6.24
N LEU A 54 9.17 11.68 -6.97
CA LEU A 54 10.47 11.25 -6.47
C LEU A 54 11.44 12.42 -6.22
N GLY A 55 11.25 13.55 -6.89
CA GLY A 55 12.12 14.73 -6.81
C GLY A 55 13.34 14.68 -7.75
N ALA A 56 13.58 13.55 -8.42
CA ALA A 56 14.63 13.39 -9.41
C ALA A 56 14.23 12.34 -10.46
N LYS A 57 14.80 12.47 -11.66
CA LYS A 57 14.72 11.43 -12.70
C LYS A 57 15.95 10.52 -12.59
N PRO A 58 15.80 9.22 -12.27
CA PRO A 58 16.90 8.27 -12.31
C PRO A 58 17.54 8.19 -13.71
N THR A 59 18.85 8.01 -13.76
CA THR A 59 19.58 7.89 -15.02
C THR A 59 19.43 6.48 -15.61
N ASN A 60 19.68 6.36 -16.92
CA ASN A 60 19.65 5.06 -17.60
C ASN A 60 20.63 4.05 -16.98
N SER A 61 21.79 4.51 -16.51
CA SER A 61 22.80 3.66 -15.84
C SER A 61 22.29 3.10 -14.51
N VAL A 62 21.58 3.92 -13.71
CA VAL A 62 20.94 3.47 -12.48
C VAL A 62 19.89 2.41 -12.79
N CYS A 63 19.01 2.65 -13.76
CA CYS A 63 17.95 1.69 -14.10
C CYS A 63 18.45 0.40 -14.73
N ALA A 64 19.58 0.42 -15.47
CA ALA A 64 20.24 -0.77 -15.96
C ALA A 64 20.78 -1.65 -14.82
N SER A 65 21.29 -1.03 -13.74
CA SER A 65 21.76 -1.76 -12.56
C SER A 65 20.61 -2.48 -11.84
N PHE A 66 19.45 -1.82 -11.71
CA PHE A 66 18.25 -2.44 -11.16
C PHE A 66 17.69 -3.55 -12.04
N LYS A 67 17.73 -3.40 -13.37
CA LYS A 67 17.28 -4.43 -14.30
C LYS A 67 17.96 -5.78 -14.03
N LYS A 68 19.28 -5.75 -13.87
CA LYS A 68 20.08 -6.96 -13.59
C LYS A 68 19.69 -7.62 -12.27
N ILE A 69 19.50 -6.83 -11.22
CA ILE A 69 19.08 -7.33 -9.90
C ILE A 69 17.69 -8.00 -9.98
N VAL A 70 16.76 -7.38 -10.71
CA VAL A 70 15.41 -7.93 -10.89
C VAL A 70 15.45 -9.23 -11.69
N GLU A 71 16.21 -9.29 -12.78
CA GLU A 71 16.36 -10.51 -13.60
C GLU A 71 16.96 -11.68 -12.80
N GLU A 72 17.89 -11.41 -11.88
CA GLU A 72 18.52 -12.43 -11.03
C GLU A 72 17.65 -12.89 -9.86
N SER A 73 16.79 -12.01 -9.33
CA SER A 73 15.99 -12.28 -8.12
C SER A 73 14.55 -12.70 -8.40
N ARG A 74 14.02 -12.40 -9.59
CA ARG A 74 12.63 -12.69 -9.97
C ARG A 74 12.45 -14.19 -10.25
N PRO A 75 11.47 -14.87 -9.63
CA PRO A 75 11.10 -16.23 -9.98
C PRO A 75 10.71 -16.35 -11.45
N ARG A 76 11.00 -17.48 -12.10
CA ARG A 76 10.70 -17.69 -13.53
C ARG A 76 9.20 -17.55 -13.85
N GLU A 77 8.36 -17.90 -12.89
CA GLU A 77 6.89 -17.86 -13.03
C GLU A 77 6.29 -16.49 -12.68
N TRP A 78 7.09 -15.49 -12.31
CA TRP A 78 6.57 -14.17 -11.98
C TRP A 78 6.09 -13.47 -13.25
N ASP A 79 4.79 -13.22 -13.36
CA ASP A 79 4.12 -12.57 -14.50
C ASP A 79 3.51 -11.21 -14.16
N TYR A 80 3.71 -10.71 -12.94
CA TYR A 80 3.12 -9.44 -12.50
C TYR A 80 3.80 -8.23 -13.17
N PRO A 81 3.06 -7.41 -13.93
CA PRO A 81 3.56 -6.15 -14.47
C PRO A 81 3.72 -5.11 -13.36
N ALA A 82 4.58 -4.12 -13.60
CA ALA A 82 5.02 -3.08 -12.66
C ALA A 82 5.74 -3.59 -11.40
N GLY A 83 6.17 -4.86 -11.35
CA GLY A 83 6.81 -5.44 -10.15
C GLY A 83 5.91 -5.40 -8.91
N ARG A 84 4.62 -5.12 -9.11
CA ARG A 84 3.63 -5.02 -8.05
C ARG A 84 2.69 -6.19 -8.19
N ALA A 85 2.52 -6.92 -7.10
CA ALA A 85 1.39 -7.83 -6.98
C ALA A 85 0.11 -7.03 -7.27
N TYR A 86 -0.79 -7.56 -8.12
CA TYR A 86 -2.08 -6.93 -8.41
C TYR A 86 -2.78 -6.47 -7.12
N PRO A 87 -3.47 -5.31 -7.10
CA PRO A 87 -4.28 -4.91 -5.96
C PRO A 87 -5.24 -6.06 -5.56
N GLY A 88 -5.16 -6.52 -4.31
CA GLY A 88 -5.91 -7.69 -3.82
C GLY A 88 -5.22 -9.05 -3.98
N SER A 89 -4.07 -9.12 -4.66
CA SER A 89 -3.20 -10.30 -4.72
C SER A 89 -2.11 -10.30 -3.64
N VAL A 90 -2.37 -9.64 -2.51
CA VAL A 90 -1.68 -9.92 -1.25
C VAL A 90 -1.70 -11.44 -1.11
N ILE A 91 -0.55 -12.10 -1.23
CA ILE A 91 -0.48 -13.56 -1.18
C ILE A 91 -1.18 -13.95 0.11
N LYS A 92 -2.34 -14.58 -0.02
CA LYS A 92 -3.13 -14.99 1.13
C LYS A 92 -2.30 -16.03 1.85
N LEU A 93 -1.70 -15.64 2.97
CA LEU A 93 -0.94 -16.55 3.81
C LEU A 93 -1.82 -17.75 4.11
N SER A 94 -1.26 -18.95 3.94
CA SER A 94 -1.98 -20.16 4.28
C SER A 94 -2.30 -20.15 5.79
N PRO A 95 -3.34 -20.87 6.24
CA PRO A 95 -3.64 -20.97 7.66
C PRO A 95 -2.44 -21.40 8.52
N SER A 96 -1.54 -22.23 7.98
CA SER A 96 -0.32 -22.67 8.67
C SER A 96 0.72 -21.55 8.80
N GLN A 97 0.90 -20.72 7.78
CA GLN A 97 1.79 -19.55 7.83
C GLN A 97 1.28 -18.52 8.84
N VAL A 98 -0.04 -18.27 8.86
CA VAL A 98 -0.67 -17.38 9.85
C VAL A 98 -0.49 -17.94 11.27
N ALA A 99 -0.64 -19.24 11.47
CA ALA A 99 -0.44 -19.88 12.77
C ALA A 99 1.02 -19.78 13.24
N LEU A 100 1.98 -19.99 12.34
CA LEU A 100 3.41 -19.87 12.62
C LEU A 100 3.75 -18.44 13.08
N LEU A 101 3.36 -17.42 12.33
CA LEU A 101 3.63 -16.03 12.69
C LEU A 101 2.99 -15.64 14.03
N LYS A 102 1.77 -16.10 14.31
CA LYS A 102 1.11 -15.91 15.61
C LYS A 102 1.85 -16.60 16.75
N SER A 103 2.47 -17.76 16.50
CA SER A 103 3.25 -18.49 17.51
C SER A 103 4.58 -17.80 17.84
N LEU A 104 5.22 -17.18 16.85
CA LEU A 104 6.45 -16.41 17.02
C LEU A 104 6.19 -15.12 17.81
N LYS A 105 5.12 -14.39 17.47
CA LYS A 105 4.72 -13.17 18.19
C LYS A 105 4.42 -13.40 19.69
N LYS A 106 3.96 -14.60 20.06
CA LYS A 106 3.75 -14.99 21.47
C LYS A 106 5.05 -15.34 22.21
N LYS A 107 6.12 -15.70 21.50
CA LYS A 107 7.43 -15.97 22.11
C LYS A 107 8.18 -14.68 22.43
N ASP A 108 8.07 -13.67 21.57
CA ASP A 108 8.75 -12.37 21.77
C ASP A 108 8.02 -11.44 22.75
N GLY A 109 6.78 -11.77 23.11
CA GLY A 109 5.97 -11.06 24.11
C GLY A 109 5.98 -11.69 25.51
N LYS A 110 6.86 -12.66 25.78
CA LYS A 110 7.10 -13.14 27.16
C LYS A 110 8.23 -12.34 27.80
N MET A 111 7.86 -11.19 28.34
CA MET A 111 8.45 -10.63 29.56
C MET A 111 7.34 -10.54 30.60
#